data_AF-A0ABD0RR30-F1
#
_entry.id   AF-A0ABD0RR30-F1
#
_cell.length_a   1.000
_cell.length_b   1.000
_cell.length_c   1.000
_cell.angle_alpha   90.00
_cell.angle_beta   90.00
_cell.angle_gamma   90.00
#
_symmetry.space_group_name_H-M   'P 1'
#
loop_
_entity.id
_entity.type
_entity.pdbx_description
1 polymer ?
#
loop_
_entity_poly.entity_id
_entity_poly.type
_entity_poly.pdbx_seq_one_letter_code
_entity_poly.pdbx_strand_id
1 'polypeptide(L)' 'NTIDLEWEGPVILTDYLITYAPTTPGGVQLEIRVPGNVTNTTIKGLEPGLEYNINVYAVIDNII' A
#
# COMPACT_ATOMS: atom_id res chain seq x y z
N ASN A 1 15.39 -4.40 -4.94
CA ASN A 1 14.92 -3.19 -4.25
C ASN A 1 13.48 -3.40 -3.82
N THR A 2 13.31 -3.67 -2.54
CA THR A 2 12.02 -4.02 -1.95
C THR A 2 11.86 -3.30 -0.62
N ILE A 3 10.62 -3.06 -0.22
CA ILE A 3 10.25 -2.60 1.12
C ILE A 3 9.19 -3.57 1.63
N ASP A 4 9.45 -4.13 2.80
CA ASP A 4 8.46 -4.91 3.55
C ASP A 4 7.66 -3.96 4.44
N LEU A 5 6.34 -4.08 4.39
CA LEU A 5 5.39 -3.26 5.12
C LEU A 5 4.59 -4.15 6.07
N GLU A 6 4.42 -3.65 7.29
CA GLU A 6 3.51 -4.22 8.29
C GLU A 6 2.72 -3.07 8.91
N TRP A 7 1.45 -3.30 9.21
CA TRP A 7 0.58 -2.32 9.83
C TRP A 7 -0.40 -2.98 10.80
N GLU A 8 -1.07 -2.16 11.61
CA GLU A 8 -2.18 -2.59 12.46
C GLU A 8 -3.49 -2.03 11.91
N GLY A 9 -4.57 -2.82 11.96
CA GLY A 9 -5.88 -2.38 11.53
C GLY A 9 -7.00 -3.36 11.90
N PRO A 10 -8.26 -3.00 11.63
CA PRO A 10 -9.42 -3.79 12.03
C PRO A 10 -9.53 -5.09 11.23
N VAL A 11 -10.14 -6.11 11.86
CA VAL A 11 -10.25 -7.47 11.28
C VAL A 11 -11.35 -7.57 10.22
N ILE A 12 -12.34 -6.66 10.23
CA ILE A 12 -13.48 -6.69 9.32
C ILE A 12 -13.29 -5.61 8.25
N LEU A 13 -12.58 -5.96 7.19
CA LEU A 13 -12.38 -5.12 6.01
C LEU A 13 -12.58 -5.95 4.75
N THR A 14 -12.96 -5.30 3.66
CA THR A 14 -12.98 -5.93 2.33
C THR A 14 -11.54 -6.12 1.86
N ASP A 15 -10.77 -5.04 1.85
CA ASP A 15 -9.38 -5.02 1.41
C ASP A 15 -8.62 -3.83 2.00
N TYR A 16 -7.29 -3.87 1.86
CA TYR A 16 -6.44 -2.70 2.02
C TYR A 16 -5.93 -2.26 0.67
N LEU A 17 -5.99 -0.95 0.43
CA LEU A 17 -5.36 -0.30 -0.70
C LEU A 17 -4.06 0.34 -0.23
N ILE A 18 -2.94 -0.10 -0.79
CA ILE A 18 -1.63 0.48 -0.56
C ILE A 18 -1.29 1.32 -1.79
N THR A 19 -1.01 2.61 -1.61
CA THR A 19 -0.50 3.47 -2.68
C THR A 19 0.94 3.86 -2.38
N TYR A 20 1.76 3.98 -3.42
CA TYR A 20 3.14 4.43 -3.30
C TYR A 20 3.57 5.24 -4.51
N ALA A 21 4.34 6.31 -4.27
CA ALA A 21 4.87 7.18 -5.32
C ALA A 21 6.23 7.78 -4.89
N PRO A 22 7.18 7.98 -5.83
CA PRO A 22 8.39 8.76 -5.54
C PRO A 22 8.03 10.19 -5.08
N THR A 23 8.77 10.76 -4.14
CA THR A 23 8.55 12.14 -3.68
C THR A 23 9.08 13.19 -4.66
N THR A 24 9.84 12.76 -5.67
CA THR A 24 10.33 13.60 -6.77
C THR A 24 9.19 14.08 -7.68
N PRO A 25 9.21 15.33 -8.18
CA PRO A 25 8.21 15.84 -9.12
C PRO A 25 8.06 14.94 -10.36
N GLY A 26 6.81 14.68 -10.76
CA GLY A 26 6.51 13.83 -11.93
C GLY A 26 6.54 12.33 -11.65
N GLY A 27 6.74 11.91 -10.39
CA GLY A 27 6.59 10.51 -9.99
C GLY A 27 5.16 9.99 -10.26
N VAL A 28 5.06 8.74 -10.73
CA VAL A 28 3.78 8.06 -10.95
C VAL A 28 3.38 7.33 -9.68
N GLN A 29 2.13 7.52 -9.26
CA GLN A 29 1.55 6.74 -8.17
C GLN A 29 1.14 5.36 -8.66
N LEU A 30 1.53 4.35 -7.90
CA LEU A 30 1.18 2.95 -8.12
C LEU A 30 0.35 2.45 -6.93
N GLU A 31 -0.42 1.39 -7.17
CA GLU A 31 -1.32 0.81 -6.18
C GLU A 31 -1.21 -0.72 -6.10
N ILE A 32 -1.46 -1.25 -4.91
CA ILE A 32 -1.57 -2.67 -4.62
C ILE A 32 -2.80 -2.85 -3.74
N ARG A 33 -3.65 -3.82 -4.07
CA ARG A 33 -4.73 -4.27 -3.19
C ARG A 33 -4.37 -5.60 -2.54
N VAL A 34 -4.57 -5.69 -1.23
CA VAL A 34 -4.43 -6.93 -0.47
C VAL A 34 -5.72 -7.25 0.29
N PRO A 35 -6.06 -8.52 0.51
CA PRO A 35 -7.26 -8.90 1.27
C PRO A 35 -7.32 -8.25 2.65
N GLY A 36 -8.52 -7.94 3.15
CA GLY A 36 -8.73 -7.22 4.42
C GLY A 36 -8.26 -7.98 5.67
N ASN A 37 -7.98 -9.28 5.55
CA ASN A 37 -7.40 -10.10 6.61
C ASN A 37 -5.86 -10.14 6.59
N VAL A 38 -5.21 -9.37 5.72
CA VAL A 38 -3.76 -9.28 5.58
C VAL A 38 -3.29 -7.92 6.07
N THR A 39 -2.28 -7.92 6.95
CA THR A 39 -1.72 -6.69 7.54
C THR A 39 -0.24 -6.50 7.20
N ASN A 40 0.23 -7.15 6.13
CA ASN A 40 1.58 -7.00 5.62
C ASN A 40 1.63 -7.15 4.10
N THR A 41 2.66 -6.57 3.48
CA THR A 41 2.95 -6.79 2.05
C THR A 41 4.38 -6.40 1.72
N THR A 42 4.89 -6.87 0.58
CA THR A 42 6.20 -6.46 0.05
C THR A 42 6.00 -5.66 -1.24
N ILE A 43 6.43 -4.40 -1.23
CA ILE A 43 6.55 -3.59 -2.44
C ILE A 43 7.86 -3.97 -3.14
N LYS A 44 7.80 -4.22 -4.45
CA LYS A 44 8.93 -4.65 -5.27
C LYS A 44 9.14 -3.69 -6.44
N GLY A 45 10.34 -3.73 -7.02
CA GLY A 45 10.66 -2.95 -8.23
C GLY A 45 10.92 -1.47 -7.97
N LEU A 46 11.28 -1.11 -6.74
CA LEU A 46 11.62 0.27 -6.38
C LEU A 46 12.97 0.69 -6.98
N GLU A 47 13.12 1.98 -7.25
CA GLU A 47 14.40 2.54 -7.68
C GLU A 47 15.26 2.88 -6.45
N PRO A 48 16.53 2.44 -6.39
CA PRO A 48 17.42 2.76 -5.28
C PRO A 48 17.66 4.25 -5.14
N GLY A 49 17.78 4.74 -3.90
CA GLY A 49 18.14 6.12 -3.61
C GLY A 49 17.00 7.13 -3.80
N LEU A 50 15.79 6.68 -4.16
CA LEU A 50 14.59 7.51 -4.14
C LEU A 50 13.83 7.36 -2.83
N GLU A 51 13.28 8.47 -2.37
CA GLU A 51 12.30 8.51 -1.29
C GLU A 51 10.90 8.28 -1.85
N TYR A 52 10.10 7.48 -1.16
CA TYR A 52 8.74 7.13 -1.54
C TYR A 52 7.76 7.53 -0.44
N ASN A 53 6.63 8.11 -0.84
CA ASN A 53 5.48 8.25 0.03
C ASN A 53 4.60 7.01 -0.11
N ILE A 54 4.32 6.32 1.00
CA ILE A 54 3.51 5.10 1.05
C ILE A 54 2.30 5.35 1.95
N ASN A 55 1.10 5.07 1.46
CA ASN A 55 -0.14 5.19 2.21
C ASN A 55 -0.86 3.84 2.26
N VAL A 56 -1.47 3.52 3.39
CA VAL A 56 -2.30 2.33 3.57
C VAL A 56 -3.71 2.80 3.92
N TYR A 57 -4.69 2.41 3.11
CA TYR A 57 -6.10 2.73 3.30
C TYR A 57 -6.89 1.45 3.59
N ALA A 58 -7.71 1.50 4.64
CA ALA A 58 -8.69 0.45 4.91
C ALA A 58 -9.92 0.66 4.02
N VAL A 59 -10.35 -0.38 3.30
CA VAL A 59 -11.51 -0.34 2.40
C VAL A 59 -12.60 -1.27 2.93
N ILE A 60 -13.80 -0.72 3.07
CA ILE A 60 -15.02 -1.44 3.42
C ILE A 60 -16.00 -1.21 2.28
N ASP A 61 -16.27 -2.23 1.49
CA ASP A 61 -17.38 -2.19 0.54
C ASP A 61 -18.68 -2.47 1.30
N ASN A 62 -19.54 -1.47 1.38
CA ASN A 62 -20.91 -1.64 1.79
C ASN A 62 -21.69 -2.27 0.62
N ILE A 63 -21.49 -3.56 0.34
CA ILE A 63 -22.50 -4.31 -0.41
C ILE A 63 -23.66 -4.56 0.56
N ILE A 64 -24.57 -3.60 0.60
CA ILE A 64 -25.95 -3.75 1.11
C ILE A 64 -26.78 -4.58 0.13
#